data_AF-A0A2P5YCG5-F1
#
_entry.id   AF-A0A2P5YCG5-F1
#
_cell.length_a   1.000
_cell.length_b   1.000
_cell.length_c   1.000
_cell.angle_alpha   90.00
_cell.angle_beta   90.00
_cell.angle_gamma   90.00
#
_symmetry.space_group_name_H-M   'P 1'
#
loop_
_entity.id
_entity.type
_entity.pdbx_description
1 polymer ?
#
loop_
_entity_poly.entity_id
_entity_poly.type
_entity_poly.pdbx_seq_one_letter_code
_entity_poly.pdbx_strand_id
1 'polypeptide(L)'
;MFLTFTYFTFYGLMAVGLTPSQHTASVLSSAFYSLWNLHSGFLVPKPRIPGWWIWFYYICPVAWSLKGIISSQLGDVETMIVEPTFKGTVKEYVSTSFGIDVGMMGPTVAVLLAFCILFFSVFTLSIKFLNFQKR
;
A
#
# COMPACT_ATOMS: atom_id res chain seq x y z
N MET A 1 3.87 -10.64 -1.33
CA MET A 1 5.00 -10.12 -2.13
C MET A 1 4.70 -10.06 -3.61
N PHE A 2 4.35 -11.17 -4.29
CA PHE A 2 4.05 -11.16 -5.73
C PHE A 2 3.04 -10.07 -6.15
N LEU A 3 1.86 -10.04 -5.54
CA LEU A 3 0.82 -9.04 -5.81
C LEU A 3 1.31 -7.60 -5.63
N THR A 4 2.20 -7.37 -4.66
CA THR A 4 2.77 -6.06 -4.40
C THR A 4 3.62 -5.58 -5.58
N PHE A 5 4.54 -6.41 -6.05
CA PHE A 5 5.34 -6.07 -7.22
C PHE A 5 4.51 -5.94 -8.50
N THR A 6 3.46 -6.75 -8.65
CA THR A 6 2.55 -6.66 -9.79
C THR A 6 1.81 -5.32 -9.83
N TYR A 7 1.17 -4.89 -8.74
CA TYR A 7 0.47 -3.60 -8.77
C TYR A 7 1.45 -2.43 -8.93
N PHE A 8 2.66 -2.48 -8.36
CA PHE A 8 3.66 -1.42 -8.56
C PHE A 8 4.08 -1.31 -10.03
N THR A 9 4.25 -2.46 -10.70
CA THR A 9 4.52 -2.49 -12.15
C THR A 9 3.35 -1.87 -12.92
N PHE A 10 2.11 -2.26 -12.63
CA PHE A 10 0.93 -1.70 -13.29
C PHE A 10 0.71 -0.22 -12.99
N TYR A 11 1.05 0.23 -11.79
CA TYR A 11 1.04 1.64 -11.43
C TYR A 11 2.03 2.44 -12.27
N GLY A 12 3.27 1.95 -12.43
CA GLY A 12 4.28 2.58 -13.29
C GLY A 12 3.82 2.66 -14.75
N LEU A 13 3.25 1.58 -15.28
CA LEU A 13 2.67 1.56 -16.62
C LEU A 13 1.53 2.58 -16.76
N MET A 14 0.62 2.62 -15.78
CA MET A 14 -0.48 3.59 -15.73
C MET A 14 0.03 5.04 -15.72
N ALA A 15 1.04 5.35 -14.90
CA ALA A 15 1.60 6.70 -14.81
C ALA A 15 2.22 7.16 -16.13
N VAL A 16 2.94 6.27 -16.82
CA VAL A 16 3.49 6.56 -18.16
C VAL A 16 2.38 6.69 -19.20
N GLY A 17 1.37 5.81 -19.16
CA GLY A 17 0.25 5.85 -20.11
C GLY A 17 -0.63 7.10 -19.98
N LEU A 18 -0.79 7.65 -18.77
CA LEU A 18 -1.59 8.84 -18.49
C LEU A 18 -0.89 10.16 -18.79
N THR A 19 0.43 10.14 -18.99
CA THR A 19 1.22 11.37 -19.13
C THR A 19 1.87 11.47 -20.51
N PRO A 20 2.04 12.70 -21.04
CA PRO A 20 2.61 12.89 -22.38
C PRO A 20 4.13 12.70 -22.42
N SER A 21 4.81 12.69 -21.27
CA SER A 21 6.26 12.56 -21.18
C SER A 21 6.70 11.75 -19.97
N GLN A 22 7.83 11.05 -20.11
CA GLN A 22 8.43 10.25 -19.04
C GLN A 22 8.84 11.09 -17.82
N HIS A 23 9.27 12.33 -18.04
CA HIS A 23 9.63 13.25 -16.95
C HIS A 23 8.40 13.59 -16.10
N THR A 24 7.27 13.92 -16.74
CA THR A 24 6.01 14.16 -16.05
C THR A 24 5.52 12.91 -15.31
N ALA A 25 5.61 11.73 -15.93
CA ALA A 25 5.29 10.45 -15.29
C ALA A 25 6.08 10.24 -14.00
N SER A 26 7.39 10.54 -14.05
CA SER A 26 8.31 10.34 -12.94
C SER A 26 8.03 11.28 -11.76
N VAL A 27 7.78 12.56 -12.05
CA VAL A 27 7.42 13.56 -11.02
C VAL A 27 6.06 13.24 -10.39
N LEU A 28 5.08 12.81 -11.19
CA LEU A 28 3.78 12.40 -10.67
C LEU A 28 3.91 11.16 -9.77
N SER A 29 4.65 10.16 -10.24
CA SER A 29 4.87 8.92 -9.49
C SER A 29 5.58 9.16 -8.16
N SER A 30 6.61 10.01 -8.13
CA SER A 30 7.32 10.32 -6.89
C SER A 30 6.42 10.97 -5.85
N ALA A 31 5.54 11.89 -6.24
CA ALA A 31 4.58 12.51 -5.34
C ALA A 31 3.64 11.49 -4.70
N PHE A 32 3.08 10.56 -5.48
CA PHE A 32 2.24 9.49 -4.96
C PHE A 32 3.00 8.50 -4.09
N TYR A 33 4.24 8.13 -4.45
CA TYR A 33 5.07 7.28 -3.60
C TYR A 33 5.36 7.93 -2.24
N SER A 34 5.64 9.24 -2.21
CA SER A 34 5.78 9.97 -0.95
C SER A 34 4.52 9.94 -0.10
N LEU A 35 3.35 10.16 -0.73
CA LEU A 35 2.06 10.11 -0.03
C LEU A 35 1.77 8.72 0.54
N TRP A 36 2.00 7.66 -0.26
CA TRP A 36 1.83 6.28 0.19
C TRP A 36 2.81 5.92 1.29
N ASN A 37 4.07 6.34 1.20
CA ASN A 37 5.05 6.06 2.25
C ASN A 37 4.62 6.65 3.59
N LEU A 38 4.16 7.91 3.59
CA LEU A 38 3.69 8.60 4.78
C LEU A 38 2.44 7.94 5.41
N HIS A 39 1.46 7.56 4.58
CA HIS A 39 0.16 7.05 5.03
C HIS A 39 0.05 5.52 5.01
N SER A 40 1.15 4.81 4.79
CA SER A 40 1.17 3.34 4.74
C SER A 40 0.94 2.66 6.09
N GLY A 41 0.94 3.42 7.20
CA GLY A 41 0.83 2.87 8.54
C GLY A 41 2.15 2.48 9.19
N PHE A 42 3.29 2.66 8.50
CA PHE A 42 4.62 2.39 9.07
C PHE A 42 5.23 3.63 9.73
N LEU A 43 5.37 4.73 8.99
CA LEU A 43 5.90 6.00 9.53
C LEU A 43 4.92 6.63 10.52
N VAL A 44 3.64 6.68 10.15
CA VAL A 44 2.54 7.11 11.02
C VAL A 44 1.66 5.89 11.27
N PRO A 45 1.74 5.27 12.45
CA PRO A 45 0.91 4.12 12.79
C PRO A 45 -0.58 4.43 12.67
N LYS A 46 -1.36 3.46 12.19
CA LYS A 46 -2.82 3.58 12.01
C LYS A 46 -3.55 4.18 13.23
N PRO A 47 -3.24 3.80 14.50
CA PRO A 47 -3.91 4.36 15.68
C PRO A 47 -3.64 5.85 15.92
N ARG A 48 -2.57 6.40 15.33
CA ARG A 48 -2.17 7.81 15.48
C ARG A 48 -2.68 8.70 14.35
N ILE A 49 -3.31 8.13 13.31
CA ILE A 49 -3.86 8.89 12.20
C ILE A 49 -5.16 9.57 12.66
N PRO A 50 -5.32 10.89 12.51
CA PRO A 50 -6.56 11.58 12.87
C PRO A 50 -7.76 10.99 12.13
N GLY A 51 -8.93 10.96 12.77
CA GLY A 51 -10.12 10.28 12.24
C GLY A 51 -10.52 10.71 10.83
N TRP A 52 -10.43 12.02 10.51
CA TRP A 52 -10.73 12.52 9.16
C TRP A 52 -9.72 12.06 8.10
N TRP A 53 -8.47 11.75 8.46
CA TRP A 53 -7.41 11.37 7.51
C TRP A 53 -7.29 9.85 7.30
N ILE A 54 -8.05 9.04 8.06
CA ILE A 54 -7.92 7.59 8.03
C ILE A 54 -8.26 6.96 6.67
N TRP A 55 -9.08 7.63 5.85
CA TRP A 55 -9.41 7.12 4.52
C TRP A 55 -8.19 7.06 3.60
N PHE A 56 -7.20 7.96 3.75
CA PHE A 56 -5.94 7.92 3.00
C PHE A 56 -5.17 6.62 3.24
N TYR A 57 -5.22 6.11 4.48
CA TYR A 57 -4.64 4.81 4.82
C TYR A 57 -5.33 3.67 4.06
N TYR A 58 -6.66 3.68 3.97
CA TYR A 58 -7.41 2.60 3.30
C TYR A 58 -7.29 2.61 1.77
N ILE A 59 -7.11 3.77 1.14
CA ILE A 59 -6.88 3.85 -0.32
C ILE A 59 -5.41 3.63 -0.71
N CYS A 60 -4.51 3.52 0.26
CA CYS A 60 -3.08 3.31 0.01
C CYS A 60 -2.79 1.81 -0.20
N PRO A 61 -2.38 1.35 -1.41
CA PRO A 61 -2.07 -0.06 -1.64
C PRO A 61 -0.86 -0.56 -0.84
N VAL A 62 0.03 0.37 -0.43
CA VAL A 62 1.19 0.05 0.42
C VAL A 62 0.76 -0.31 1.83
N ALA A 63 -0.28 0.33 2.38
CA ALA A 63 -0.82 -0.02 3.70
C ALA A 63 -1.30 -1.48 3.75
N TRP A 64 -2.03 -1.91 2.71
CA TRP A 64 -2.46 -3.30 2.57
C TRP A 64 -1.29 -4.27 2.34
N SER A 65 -0.28 -3.84 1.60
CA SER A 65 0.94 -4.65 1.41
C SER A 65 1.65 -4.90 2.74
N LEU A 66 1.89 -3.83 3.52
CA LEU A 66 2.52 -3.93 4.84
C LEU A 66 1.69 -4.80 5.78
N LYS A 67 0.37 -4.57 5.83
CA LYS A 67 -0.55 -5.42 6.62
C LYS A 67 -0.39 -6.89 6.26
N GLY A 68 -0.41 -7.22 4.97
CA GLY A 68 -0.28 -8.60 4.50
C GLY A 68 1.07 -9.23 4.87
N ILE A 69 2.16 -8.48 4.66
CA ILE A 69 3.52 -8.94 4.96
C ILE A 69 3.69 -9.16 6.46
N ILE A 70 3.42 -8.13 7.27
CA ILE A 70 3.56 -8.17 8.73
C ILE A 70 2.68 -9.27 9.31
N SER A 71 1.42 -9.36 8.87
CA SER A 71 0.51 -10.40 9.37
C SER A 71 0.99 -11.81 9.02
N SER A 72 1.60 -12.00 7.84
CA SER A 72 2.10 -13.32 7.40
C SER A 72 3.41 -13.74 8.05
N GLN A 73 4.18 -12.79 8.61
CA GLN A 73 5.50 -13.07 9.18
C GLN A 73 5.52 -13.01 10.70
N LEU A 74 4.68 -12.15 11.28
CA LEU A 74 4.66 -11.87 12.72
C LEU A 74 3.31 -12.22 13.38
N GLY A 75 2.35 -12.73 12.62
CA GLY A 75 0.98 -12.95 13.12
C GLY A 75 0.81 -14.14 14.07
N ASP A 76 1.76 -15.06 14.04
CA ASP A 76 1.86 -16.29 14.82
C ASP A 76 3.09 -16.29 15.76
N VAL A 77 3.82 -15.18 15.82
CA VAL A 77 5.02 -15.06 16.67
C VAL A 77 4.60 -14.70 18.09
N GLU A 78 4.64 -15.70 18.97
CA GLU A 78 4.30 -15.59 20.40
C GLU A 78 5.52 -15.30 21.29
N THR A 79 6.67 -14.96 20.70
CA THR A 79 7.86 -14.60 21.48
C THR A 79 7.56 -13.36 22.31
N MET A 80 7.92 -13.43 23.60
CA MET A 80 7.71 -12.35 24.54
C MET A 80 8.78 -11.28 24.34
N ILE A 81 8.33 -10.04 24.21
CA ILE A 81 9.19 -8.86 24.20
C ILE A 81 8.95 -8.05 25.46
N VAL A 82 10.04 -7.56 26.03
CA VAL A 82 10.04 -6.71 27.22
C VAL A 82 10.76 -5.43 26.86
N GLU A 83 9.98 -4.39 26.62
CA GLU A 83 10.44 -3.02 26.41
C GLU A 83 10.07 -2.17 27.63
N PRO A 84 10.73 -1.02 27.87
CA PRO A 84 10.44 -0.14 29.00
C PRO A 84 8.96 0.29 29.10
N THR A 85 8.25 0.33 27.97
CA THR A 85 6.85 0.78 27.84
C THR A 85 5.87 -0.31 27.41
N PHE A 86 6.34 -1.54 27.13
CA PHE A 86 5.49 -2.61 26.62
C PHE A 86 5.99 -3.99 27.08
N LYS A 87 5.07 -4.84 27.55
CA LYS A 87 5.33 -6.24 27.88
C LYS A 87 4.22 -7.08 27.29
N GLY A 88 4.56 -7.92 26.32
CA GLY A 88 3.60 -8.76 25.61
C GLY A 88 4.28 -9.58 24.52
N THR A 89 3.48 -10.26 23.73
CA THR A 89 3.98 -11.01 22.56
C THR A 89 4.28 -10.07 21.39
N VAL A 90 5.13 -10.50 20.44
CA VAL A 90 5.37 -9.74 19.19
C VAL A 90 4.05 -9.49 18.44
N LYS A 91 3.15 -10.47 18.40
CA LYS A 91 1.81 -10.34 17.83
C LYS A 91 1.01 -9.19 18.47
N GLU A 92 1.03 -9.10 19.79
CA GLU A 92 0.33 -8.07 20.55
C GLU A 92 0.95 -6.68 20.35
N TYR A 93 2.27 -6.62 20.24
CA TYR A 93 2.99 -5.39 19.91
C TYR A 93 2.59 -4.86 18.53
N VAL A 94 2.58 -5.72 17.51
CA VAL A 94 2.20 -5.33 16.15
C VAL A 94 0.76 -4.81 16.10
N SER A 95 -0.16 -5.48 16.80
CA SER A 95 -1.56 -5.04 16.87
C SER A 95 -1.69 -3.69 17.58
N THR A 96 -1.05 -3.53 18.75
CA THR A 96 -1.20 -2.34 19.60
C THR A 96 -0.45 -1.14 19.03
N SER A 97 0.79 -1.32 18.60
CA SER A 97 1.67 -0.25 18.12
C SER A 97 1.32 0.18 16.70
N PHE A 98 1.02 -0.76 15.79
CA PHE A 98 0.77 -0.46 14.38
C PHE A 98 -0.71 -0.54 13.98
N GLY A 99 -1.60 -1.05 14.83
CA GLY A 99 -3.03 -1.20 14.51
C GLY A 99 -3.31 -2.26 13.44
N ILE A 100 -2.42 -3.27 13.32
CA ILE A 100 -2.49 -4.31 12.30
C ILE A 100 -3.21 -5.53 12.85
N ASP A 101 -4.43 -5.75 12.36
CA ASP A 101 -5.24 -6.93 12.70
C ASP A 101 -4.73 -8.16 11.94
N VAL A 102 -4.04 -9.04 12.67
CA VAL A 102 -3.36 -10.26 12.20
C VAL A 102 -4.30 -11.39 11.71
N GLY A 103 -5.62 -11.21 11.79
CA GLY A 103 -6.63 -12.17 11.31
C GLY A 103 -7.20 -11.89 9.91
N MET A 104 -6.88 -10.74 9.28
CA MET A 104 -7.55 -10.29 8.05
C MET A 104 -6.73 -10.48 6.77
N MET A 105 -6.18 -11.67 6.54
CA MET A 105 -5.38 -11.95 5.33
C MET A 105 -6.24 -11.97 4.05
N GLY A 106 -7.41 -12.62 4.07
CA GLY A 106 -8.29 -12.73 2.90
C GLY A 106 -8.69 -11.37 2.28
N PRO A 107 -9.24 -10.43 3.07
CA PRO A 107 -9.56 -9.09 2.58
C PRO A 107 -8.33 -8.34 2.03
N THR A 108 -7.17 -8.52 2.66
CA THR A 108 -5.92 -7.87 2.21
C THR A 108 -5.53 -8.33 0.80
N VAL A 109 -5.60 -9.64 0.54
CA VAL A 109 -5.33 -10.20 -0.80
C VAL A 109 -6.34 -9.69 -1.83
N ALA A 110 -7.63 -9.66 -1.47
CA ALA A 110 -8.69 -9.18 -2.36
C ALA A 110 -8.49 -7.71 -2.76
N VAL A 111 -8.13 -6.84 -1.80
CA VAL A 111 -7.85 -5.42 -2.06
C VAL A 111 -6.63 -5.24 -2.97
N LEU A 112 -5.55 -5.99 -2.73
CA LEU A 112 -4.36 -5.92 -3.60
C LEU A 112 -4.66 -6.37 -5.04
N LEU A 113 -5.48 -7.42 -5.21
CA LEU A 113 -5.96 -7.84 -6.53
C LEU A 113 -6.82 -6.76 -7.21
N ALA A 114 -7.70 -6.09 -6.44
CA ALA A 114 -8.50 -4.99 -6.95
C ALA A 114 -7.61 -3.84 -7.47
N PHE A 115 -6.55 -3.48 -6.76
CA PHE A 115 -5.58 -2.48 -7.22
C PHE A 115 -4.83 -2.91 -8.49
N CYS A 116 -4.44 -4.19 -8.59
CA CYS A 116 -3.85 -4.71 -9.83
C CYS A 116 -4.80 -4.51 -11.03
N ILE A 117 -6.07 -4.91 -10.88
CA ILE A 117 -7.08 -4.80 -11.93
C ILE A 117 -7.34 -3.33 -12.26
N LEU A 118 -7.45 -2.47 -11.25
CA LEU A 118 -7.68 -1.04 -11.40
C LEU A 118 -6.56 -0.39 -12.23
N PHE A 119 -5.30 -0.51 -11.79
CA PHE A 119 -4.18 0.14 -12.45
C PHE A 119 -3.97 -0.38 -13.88
N PHE A 120 -4.15 -1.69 -14.09
CA PHE A 120 -4.07 -2.27 -15.42
C PHE A 120 -5.20 -1.78 -16.35
N SER A 121 -6.41 -1.65 -15.81
CA SER A 121 -7.57 -1.14 -16.57
C SER A 121 -7.37 0.32 -16.96
N VAL A 122 -6.93 1.16 -16.01
CA VAL A 122 -6.63 2.57 -16.29
C VAL A 122 -5.52 2.70 -17.32
N PHE A 123 -4.45 1.91 -17.22
CA PHE A 123 -3.38 1.87 -18.22
C PHE A 123 -3.92 1.53 -19.62
N THR A 124 -4.72 0.47 -19.73
CA THR A 124 -5.31 0.03 -21.00
C THR A 124 -6.21 1.10 -21.62
N LEU A 125 -7.04 1.75 -20.81
CA LEU A 125 -7.90 2.86 -21.23
C LEU A 125 -7.06 4.07 -21.67
N SER A 126 -5.97 4.36 -20.95
CA SER A 126 -5.07 5.47 -21.27
C SER A 126 -4.44 5.30 -22.64
N ILE A 127 -3.92 4.11 -22.97
CA ILE A 127 -3.36 3.83 -24.30
C ILE A 127 -4.44 3.96 -25.39
N LYS A 128 -5.67 3.50 -25.11
CA LYS A 128 -6.77 3.54 -26.07
C LYS A 128 -7.24 4.96 -26.39
N PHE A 129 -7.36 5.82 -25.37
CA PHE A 129 -7.97 7.16 -25.52
C PHE A 129 -6.94 8.31 -25.57
N LEU A 130 -5.82 8.19 -24.86
CA LEU A 130 -4.81 9.24 -24.69
C LEU A 130 -3.53 8.93 -25.50
N ASN A 131 -3.67 8.46 -26.74
CA ASN A 131 -2.52 8.11 -27.56
C ASN A 131 -1.69 9.35 -27.95
N PHE A 132 -0.71 9.70 -27.11
CA PHE A 132 0.18 10.85 -27.30
C PHE A 132 1.18 10.69 -28.45
N GLN A 133 1.38 9.47 -28.98
CA GLN A 133 2.29 9.24 -30.10
C GLN A 133 1.66 9.53 -31.47
N LYS A 134 0.33 9.66 -31.56
CA LYS A 134 -0.39 9.94 -32.81
C LYS A 134 -0.62 11.44 -33.08
N ARG A 135 0.02 12.32 -32.30
CA ARG A 135 -0.13 13.78 -32.40
C ARG A 135 1.13 14.43 -32.92
#